data_AF-A0A2W6TAG5-F1
#
_entry.id   AF-A0A2W6TAG5-F1
#
_cell.length_a   1.000
_cell.length_b   1.000
_cell.length_c   1.000
_cell.angle_alpha   90.00
_cell.angle_beta   90.00
_cell.angle_gamma   90.00
#
_symmetry.space_group_name_H-M   'P 1'
#
loop_
_entity.id
_entity.type
_entity.pdbx_description
1 polymer ?
#
loop_
_entity_poly.entity_id
_entity_poly.type
_entity_poly.pdbx_seq_one_letter_code
_entity_poly.pdbx_strand_id
1 'polypeptide(L)'
;METQKFNYDNTIVRAFLYATIAFGLVGFLLGLTAALMLFYPELPEFLFGTDDTTIKSLASGNIQGLINTQGALGFGRIRMLHTSAVIFAFVCNSFFCGAYYSMQRLLKTRMYSDTLSWIHFWTWQIMIVSVVITFLMGINTSKEYAEHEWPIDILITVSWVVFGINMFGTI
;
A
#
# COMPACT_ATOMS: atom_id res chain seq x y z
N MET A 1 -37.43 24.56 -16.90
CA MET A 1 -36.61 24.15 -15.74
C MET A 1 -35.16 24.43 -16.10
N GLU A 2 -34.53 25.42 -15.46
CA GLU A 2 -33.10 25.65 -15.69
C GLU A 2 -32.31 24.46 -15.17
N THR A 3 -31.48 23.87 -16.02
CA THR A 3 -30.61 22.77 -15.65
C THR A 3 -29.50 23.31 -14.75
N GLN A 4 -29.58 23.02 -13.44
CA GLN A 4 -28.49 23.35 -12.51
C GLN A 4 -27.21 22.63 -12.95
N LYS A 5 -26.21 23.41 -13.39
CA LYS A 5 -24.92 22.89 -13.82
C LYS A 5 -24.01 22.77 -12.60
N PHE A 6 -23.82 21.54 -12.11
CA PHE A 6 -22.86 21.24 -11.05
C PHE A 6 -21.50 20.92 -11.67
N ASN A 7 -20.44 21.55 -11.14
CA ASN A 7 -19.05 21.26 -11.52
C ASN A 7 -18.39 20.45 -10.40
N TYR A 8 -17.84 19.29 -10.76
CA TYR A 8 -17.24 18.33 -9.84
C TYR A 8 -15.73 18.25 -10.05
N ASP A 9 -14.95 18.19 -8.97
CA ASP A 9 -13.52 17.92 -9.07
C ASP A 9 -13.28 16.42 -9.26
N ASN A 10 -13.12 16.01 -10.52
CA ASN A 10 -12.78 14.65 -10.88
C ASN A 10 -11.26 14.42 -10.96
N THR A 11 -10.43 15.44 -10.75
CA THR A 11 -8.97 15.33 -10.87
C THR A 11 -8.41 14.47 -9.77
N ILE A 12 -8.82 14.76 -8.53
CA ILE A 12 -8.40 13.97 -7.37
C ILE A 12 -8.90 12.53 -7.43
N VAL A 13 -10.13 12.33 -7.92
CA VAL A 13 -10.70 10.99 -8.12
C VAL A 13 -9.88 10.19 -9.13
N ARG A 14 -9.48 10.81 -10.24
CA ARG A 14 -8.61 10.17 -11.23
C ARG A 14 -7.23 9.84 -10.66
N ALA A 15 -6.66 10.72 -9.83
CA ALA A 15 -5.39 10.46 -9.18
C ALA A 15 -5.46 9.22 -8.27
N PHE A 16 -6.50 9.11 -7.42
CA PHE A 16 -6.73 7.92 -6.60
C PHE A 16 -7.04 6.67 -7.41
N LEU A 17 -7.73 6.80 -8.55
CA LEU A 17 -8.00 5.68 -9.46
C LEU A 17 -6.70 5.15 -10.07
N TYR A 18 -5.83 6.03 -10.58
CA TYR A 18 -4.54 5.62 -11.13
C TYR A 18 -3.63 5.00 -10.08
N ALA A 19 -3.59 5.58 -8.88
CA ALA A 19 -2.85 5.00 -7.75
C ALA A 19 -3.39 3.60 -7.39
N THR A 20 -4.71 3.45 -7.29
CA THR A 20 -5.36 2.15 -7.05
C THR A 20 -4.92 1.09 -8.07
N ILE A 21 -4.95 1.41 -9.36
CA ILE A 21 -4.56 0.45 -10.41
C ILE A 21 -3.08 0.08 -10.28
N ALA A 22 -2.20 1.08 -10.09
CA ALA A 22 -0.76 0.85 -9.96
C ALA A 22 -0.43 -0.01 -8.73
N PHE A 23 -0.94 0.34 -7.55
CA PHE A 23 -0.69 -0.42 -6.32
C PHE A 23 -1.41 -1.75 -6.28
N GLY A 24 -2.57 -1.88 -6.95
CA GLY A 24 -3.24 -3.15 -7.14
C GLY A 24 -2.34 -4.14 -7.88
N LEU A 25 -1.77 -3.73 -9.02
CA LEU A 25 -0.83 -4.56 -9.77
C LEU A 25 0.37 -4.98 -8.90
N VAL A 26 0.98 -4.03 -8.17
CA VAL A 26 2.11 -4.33 -7.26
C VAL A 26 1.71 -5.32 -6.16
N GLY A 27 0.59 -5.08 -5.47
CA GLY A 27 0.11 -5.92 -4.39
C GLY A 27 -0.22 -7.35 -4.84
N PHE A 28 -0.88 -7.49 -6.00
CA PHE A 28 -1.18 -8.81 -6.57
C PHE A 28 0.07 -9.54 -7.06
N LEU A 29 1.04 -8.84 -7.64
CA LEU A 29 2.33 -9.43 -8.00
C LEU A 29 3.08 -9.95 -6.79
N LEU A 30 3.15 -9.17 -5.71
CA LEU A 30 3.75 -9.62 -4.44
C LEU A 30 3.02 -10.83 -3.85
N GLY A 31 1.70 -10.88 -3.97
CA GLY A 31 0.89 -12.03 -3.52
C GLY A 31 1.16 -13.28 -4.35
N LEU A 32 1.28 -13.13 -5.67
CA LEU A 32 1.66 -14.22 -6.56
C LEU A 32 3.07 -14.73 -6.24
N THR A 33 4.03 -13.83 -5.99
CA THR A 33 5.38 -14.22 -5.57
C THR A 33 5.35 -14.96 -4.23
N ALA A 34 4.60 -14.48 -3.24
CA ALA A 34 4.43 -15.15 -1.96
C ALA A 34 3.83 -16.55 -2.10
N ALA A 35 2.81 -16.70 -2.96
CA ALA A 35 2.18 -17.99 -3.23
C ALA A 35 3.15 -18.97 -3.89
N LEU A 36 3.96 -18.51 -4.85
CA LEU A 36 4.96 -19.34 -5.49
C LEU A 36 6.08 -19.76 -4.53
N MET A 37 6.48 -18.90 -3.58
CA MET A 37 7.47 -19.24 -2.55
C MET A 37 7.03 -20.39 -1.63
N LEU A 38 5.72 -20.62 -1.45
CA LEU A 38 5.22 -21.77 -0.70
C LEU A 38 5.47 -23.12 -1.42
N PHE A 39 5.56 -23.10 -2.75
CA PHE A 39 5.78 -24.31 -3.56
C PHE A 39 7.25 -24.45 -4.02
N TYR A 40 7.89 -23.32 -4.33
CA TYR A 40 9.31 -23.23 -4.68
C TYR A 40 10.01 -22.19 -3.77
N PRO A 41 10.57 -22.63 -2.62
CA PRO A 41 11.22 -21.72 -1.67
C PRO A 41 12.46 -21.00 -2.22
N GLU A 42 13.08 -21.51 -3.29
CA GLU A 42 14.32 -21.02 -3.91
C GLU A 42 14.10 -19.88 -4.92
N LEU A 43 12.85 -19.51 -5.20
CA LEU A 43 12.49 -18.45 -6.16
C LEU A 43 13.13 -17.07 -5.90
N PRO A 44 13.30 -16.60 -4.65
CA PRO A 44 13.98 -15.33 -4.36
C PRO A 44 15.47 -15.37 -4.73
N GLU A 45 16.13 -16.50 -4.50
CA GLU A 45 17.56 -16.70 -4.81
C GLU A 45 17.79 -16.83 -6.32
N PHE A 46 16.85 -17.43 -7.05
CA PHE A 46 16.86 -17.52 -8.51
C PHE A 46 16.60 -16.18 -9.21
N LEU A 47 15.70 -15.34 -8.68
CA LEU A 47 15.31 -14.07 -9.31
C LEU A 47 16.21 -12.89 -8.94
N PHE A 48 16.71 -12.82 -7.70
CA PHE A 48 17.39 -11.63 -7.18
C PHE A 48 18.86 -11.86 -6.85
N GLY A 49 19.35 -13.08 -7.01
CA GLY A 49 20.75 -13.45 -6.73
C GLY A 49 21.06 -13.52 -5.24
N THR A 50 22.06 -14.31 -4.87
CA THR A 50 22.54 -14.43 -3.49
C THR A 50 23.99 -13.95 -3.41
N ASP A 51 24.30 -13.09 -2.44
CA ASP A 51 25.67 -12.72 -2.04
C ASP A 51 26.26 -13.66 -0.97
N ASP A 52 25.60 -14.78 -0.66
CA ASP A 52 25.98 -15.72 0.39
C ASP A 52 26.37 -17.09 -0.20
N THR A 53 27.64 -17.44 -0.06
CA THR A 53 28.25 -18.66 -0.65
C THR A 53 27.85 -19.95 0.08
N THR A 54 27.17 -19.86 1.23
CA THR A 54 26.63 -21.01 1.98
C THR A 54 25.40 -21.65 1.31
N ILE A 55 24.78 -20.94 0.36
CA ILE A 55 23.56 -21.33 -0.36
C ILE A 55 23.81 -22.31 -1.51
N LYS A 56 25.06 -22.52 -1.94
CA LYS A 56 25.38 -23.67 -2.82
C LYS A 56 25.12 -25.04 -2.16
N SER A 57 24.91 -25.08 -0.85
CA SER A 57 24.58 -26.31 -0.11
C SER A 57 23.08 -26.64 -0.03
N LEU A 58 22.19 -25.78 -0.58
CA LEU A 58 20.74 -26.06 -0.65
C LEU A 58 20.40 -27.26 -1.55
N ALA A 59 21.34 -27.72 -2.38
CA ALA A 59 21.23 -28.98 -3.15
C ALA A 59 20.96 -30.23 -2.28
N SER A 60 21.02 -30.15 -0.94
CA SER A 60 20.92 -31.28 0.00
C SER A 60 19.72 -31.24 0.96
N GLY A 61 18.71 -30.37 0.79
CA GLY A 61 17.45 -30.50 1.53
C GLY A 61 17.50 -30.23 3.05
N ASN A 62 18.40 -29.35 3.53
CA ASN A 62 18.44 -28.93 4.93
C ASN A 62 17.57 -27.68 5.18
N ILE A 63 16.49 -27.86 5.96
CA ILE A 63 15.50 -26.85 6.36
C ILE A 63 16.12 -25.70 7.20
N GLN A 64 17.37 -25.87 7.67
CA GLN A 64 18.08 -24.90 8.49
C GLN A 64 18.58 -23.67 7.71
N GLY A 65 18.74 -23.77 6.38
CA GLY A 65 19.16 -22.64 5.52
C GLY A 65 18.08 -21.56 5.38
N LEU A 66 16.80 -21.94 5.43
CA LEU A 66 15.68 -21.01 5.37
C LEU A 66 15.59 -20.05 6.58
N ILE A 67 16.20 -20.43 7.72
CA ILE A 67 16.18 -19.62 8.94
C ILE A 67 17.24 -18.51 8.89
N ASN A 68 18.31 -18.69 8.11
CA ASN A 68 19.48 -17.80 8.12
C ASN A 68 19.64 -16.95 6.85
N THR A 69 18.90 -17.19 5.78
CA THR A 69 18.87 -16.29 4.61
C THR A 69 18.14 -14.99 4.99
N GLN A 70 18.89 -14.04 5.56
CA GLN A 70 18.44 -12.66 5.80
C GLN A 70 18.43 -11.83 4.50
N GLY A 71 17.96 -12.41 3.40
CA GLY A 71 17.70 -11.66 2.18
C GLY A 71 16.56 -10.66 2.39
N ALA A 72 16.63 -9.49 1.76
CA ALA A 72 15.56 -8.49 1.79
C ALA A 72 14.18 -9.04 1.34
N LEU A 73 14.15 -10.19 0.65
CA LEU A 73 12.98 -10.83 0.05
C LEU A 73 12.68 -12.23 0.61
N GLY A 74 12.98 -12.49 1.89
CA GLY A 74 12.52 -13.71 2.56
C GLY A 74 10.99 -13.80 2.63
N PHE A 75 10.44 -15.02 2.65
CA PHE A 75 8.98 -15.26 2.65
C PHE A 75 8.23 -14.47 3.74
N GLY A 76 8.80 -14.40 4.96
CA GLY A 76 8.21 -13.64 6.06
C GLY A 76 8.06 -12.16 5.77
N ARG A 77 9.03 -11.53 5.09
CA ARG A 77 9.00 -10.11 4.72
C ARG A 77 8.07 -9.86 3.54
N ILE A 78 8.11 -10.72 2.51
CA ILE A 78 7.22 -10.64 1.35
C ILE A 78 5.75 -10.75 1.76
N ARG A 79 5.42 -11.63 2.72
CA ARG A 79 4.06 -11.78 3.24
C ARG A 79 3.55 -10.49 3.86
N MET A 80 4.32 -9.92 4.77
CA MET A 80 3.98 -8.66 5.46
C MET A 80 3.89 -7.50 4.45
N LEU A 81 4.83 -7.44 3.49
CA LEU A 81 4.81 -6.44 2.42
C LEU A 81 3.56 -6.58 1.53
N HIS A 82 3.16 -7.81 1.19
CA HIS A 82 1.96 -8.09 0.39
C HIS A 82 0.68 -7.66 1.12
N THR A 83 0.48 -8.06 2.39
CA THR A 83 -0.72 -7.71 3.16
C THR A 83 -0.85 -6.20 3.30
N SER A 84 0.25 -5.52 3.61
CA SER A 84 0.28 -4.06 3.72
C SER A 84 0.02 -3.37 2.37
N ALA A 85 0.60 -3.85 1.27
CA ALA A 85 0.37 -3.30 -0.06
C ALA A 85 -1.08 -3.48 -0.54
N VAL A 86 -1.69 -4.65 -0.33
CA VAL A 86 -3.06 -4.89 -0.78
C VAL A 86 -4.06 -4.09 0.05
N ILE A 87 -3.89 -3.98 1.36
CA ILE A 87 -4.85 -3.28 2.21
C ILE A 87 -4.66 -1.77 2.10
N PHE A 88 -3.48 -1.25 2.47
CA PHE A 88 -3.28 0.19 2.58
C PHE A 88 -3.04 0.86 1.22
N ALA A 89 -2.38 0.18 0.28
CA ALA A 89 -2.09 0.77 -1.02
C ALA A 89 -3.19 0.50 -2.06
N PHE A 90 -3.82 -0.68 -2.08
CA PHE A 90 -4.90 -0.96 -3.04
C PHE A 90 -6.30 -0.67 -2.48
N VAL A 91 -6.71 -1.30 -1.37
CA VAL A 91 -8.08 -1.18 -0.85
C VAL A 91 -8.37 0.23 -0.34
N CYS A 92 -7.47 0.84 0.43
CA CYS A 92 -7.70 2.20 0.93
C CYS A 92 -7.73 3.25 -0.20
N ASN A 93 -6.84 3.17 -1.21
CA ASN A 93 -6.93 4.07 -2.37
C ASN A 93 -8.25 3.87 -3.14
N SER A 94 -8.75 2.63 -3.26
CA SER A 94 -10.06 2.34 -3.85
C SER A 94 -11.20 2.97 -3.05
N PHE A 95 -11.13 2.86 -1.71
CA PHE A 95 -12.08 3.48 -0.81
C PHE A 95 -12.08 5.01 -0.96
N PHE A 96 -10.92 5.65 -0.97
CA PHE A 96 -10.83 7.11 -1.15
C PHE A 96 -11.34 7.55 -2.51
N CYS A 97 -11.02 6.83 -3.59
CA CYS A 97 -11.61 7.08 -4.91
C CYS A 97 -13.14 7.04 -4.85
N GLY A 98 -13.70 6.01 -4.21
CA GLY A 98 -15.14 5.85 -4.02
C GLY A 98 -15.76 6.96 -3.17
N ALA A 99 -15.12 7.34 -2.07
CA ALA A 99 -15.58 8.40 -1.18
C ALA A 99 -15.58 9.77 -1.90
N TYR A 100 -14.46 10.18 -2.49
CA TYR A 100 -14.37 11.44 -3.22
C TYR A 100 -15.33 11.52 -4.41
N TYR A 101 -15.55 10.40 -5.11
CA TYR A 101 -16.51 10.31 -6.22
C TYR A 101 -17.97 10.38 -5.75
N SER A 102 -18.31 9.62 -4.70
CA SER A 102 -19.68 9.47 -4.22
C SER A 102 -20.18 10.70 -3.48
N MET A 103 -19.36 11.29 -2.60
CA MET A 103 -19.73 12.48 -1.82
C MET A 103 -20.19 13.63 -2.71
N GLN A 104 -19.40 13.98 -3.72
CA GLN A 104 -19.71 15.08 -4.64
C GLN A 104 -21.05 14.88 -5.34
N ARG A 105 -21.38 13.64 -5.73
CA ARG A 105 -22.58 13.30 -6.50
C ARG A 105 -23.83 13.16 -5.63
N LEU A 106 -23.68 12.62 -4.42
CA LEU A 106 -24.77 12.46 -3.48
C LEU A 106 -25.22 13.82 -2.94
N LEU A 107 -24.26 14.67 -2.57
CA LEU A 107 -24.51 16.00 -2.00
C LEU A 107 -24.69 17.09 -3.06
N LYS A 108 -24.43 16.76 -4.34
CA LYS A 108 -24.47 17.69 -5.48
C LYS A 108 -23.66 18.97 -5.22
N THR A 109 -22.52 18.83 -4.55
CA THR A 109 -21.63 19.94 -4.21
C THR A 109 -20.18 19.60 -4.54
N ARG A 110 -19.35 20.64 -4.74
CA ARG A 110 -17.90 20.46 -4.86
C ARG A 110 -17.33 20.11 -3.49
N MET A 111 -16.19 19.41 -3.47
CA MET A 111 -15.44 19.13 -2.25
C MET A 111 -15.13 20.44 -1.50
N TYR A 112 -15.17 20.40 -0.17
CA TYR A 112 -14.94 21.57 0.69
C TYR A 112 -13.61 22.28 0.37
N SER A 113 -12.53 21.51 0.20
CA SER A 113 -11.23 22.06 -0.15
C SER A 113 -10.45 21.15 -1.09
N ASP A 114 -10.14 21.66 -2.29
CA ASP A 114 -9.31 20.94 -3.26
C ASP A 114 -7.87 20.78 -2.74
N THR A 115 -7.32 21.79 -2.06
CA THR A 115 -5.96 21.73 -1.51
C THR A 115 -5.86 20.67 -0.43
N LEU A 116 -6.87 20.56 0.44
CA LEU A 116 -6.93 19.54 1.48
C LEU A 116 -7.05 18.13 0.88
N SER A 117 -7.80 17.99 -0.22
CA SER A 117 -7.91 16.75 -0.99
C SER A 117 -6.56 16.30 -1.57
N TRP A 118 -5.78 17.24 -2.10
CA TRP A 118 -4.43 16.98 -2.63
C TRP A 118 -3.40 16.68 -1.54
N ILE A 119 -3.47 17.37 -0.39
CA ILE A 119 -2.63 17.06 0.77
C ILE A 119 -2.90 15.64 1.25
N HIS A 120 -4.17 15.24 1.34
CA HIS A 120 -4.55 13.88 1.70
C HIS A 120 -3.96 12.86 0.71
N PHE A 121 -4.10 13.10 -0.60
CA PHE A 121 -3.54 12.22 -1.63
C PHE A 121 -2.03 12.03 -1.48
N TRP A 122 -1.27 13.12 -1.42
CA TRP A 122 0.19 13.04 -1.31
C TRP A 122 0.66 12.43 0.01
N THR A 123 0.00 12.77 1.12
CA THR A 123 0.29 12.18 2.43
C THR A 123 0.08 10.65 2.37
N TRP A 124 -1.00 10.20 1.73
CA TRP A 124 -1.26 8.77 1.54
C TRP A 124 -0.23 8.08 0.64
N GLN A 125 0.21 8.72 -0.45
CA GLN A 125 1.25 8.12 -1.32
C GLN A 125 2.62 8.05 -0.63
N ILE A 126 3.00 9.10 0.11
CA ILE A 126 4.25 9.12 0.90
C ILE A 126 4.24 8.02 1.95
N MET A 127 3.10 7.81 2.62
CA MET A 127 2.91 6.72 3.56
C MET A 127 3.22 5.36 2.91
N ILE A 128 2.57 5.06 1.79
CA ILE A 128 2.76 3.77 1.08
C ILE A 128 4.23 3.56 0.70
N VAL A 129 4.89 4.59 0.14
CA VAL A 129 6.31 4.51 -0.23
C VAL A 129 7.19 4.28 1.01
N SER A 130 6.90 4.95 2.12
CA SER A 130 7.64 4.79 3.38
C SER A 130 7.48 3.38 3.95
N VAL A 131 6.29 2.80 3.84
CA VAL A 131 6.01 1.41 4.24
C VAL A 131 6.83 0.43 3.41
N VAL A 132 6.87 0.60 2.09
CA VAL A 132 7.69 -0.25 1.22
C VAL A 132 9.17 -0.18 1.59
N ILE A 133 9.70 1.02 1.84
CA ILE A 133 11.12 1.21 2.21
C ILE A 133 11.42 0.56 3.57
N THR A 134 10.61 0.85 4.59
CA THR A 134 10.83 0.34 5.96
C THR A 134 10.75 -1.19 6.02
N PHE A 135 9.84 -1.80 5.27
CA PHE A 135 9.71 -3.25 5.20
C PHE A 135 10.89 -3.92 4.48
N LEU A 136 11.40 -3.31 3.41
CA LEU A 136 12.61 -3.79 2.74
C LEU A 136 13.83 -3.70 3.68
N MET A 137 13.90 -2.67 4.51
CA MET A 137 14.91 -2.51 5.56
C MET A 137 14.70 -3.48 6.75
N GLY A 138 13.59 -4.21 6.80
CA GLY A 138 13.26 -5.14 7.88
C GLY A 138 12.86 -4.46 9.19
N ILE A 139 12.46 -3.18 9.13
CA ILE A 139 11.99 -2.41 10.28
C ILE A 139 10.47 -2.56 10.31
N ASN A 140 9.98 -3.45 11.15
CA ASN A 140 8.56 -3.70 11.32
C ASN A 140 8.20 -4.15 12.73
N THR A 141 6.94 -3.90 13.10
CA THR A 141 6.36 -4.39 14.35
C THR A 141 5.70 -5.75 14.13
N SER A 142 5.75 -6.65 15.11
CA SER A 142 5.16 -8.01 15.02
C SER A 142 3.62 -8.07 15.10
N LYS A 143 2.92 -6.94 14.87
CA LYS A 143 1.46 -6.85 14.94
C LYS A 143 0.89 -6.90 13.52
N GLU A 144 0.09 -7.91 13.20
CA GLU A 144 -0.54 -8.01 11.88
C GLU A 144 -1.44 -6.80 11.61
N TYR A 145 -1.34 -6.24 10.40
CA TYR A 145 -2.04 -5.01 9.96
C TYR A 145 -1.68 -3.71 10.70
N ALA A 146 -0.74 -3.76 11.66
CA ALA A 146 -0.13 -2.62 12.34
C ALA A 146 1.39 -2.81 12.36
N GLU A 147 1.91 -3.26 11.22
CA GLU A 147 3.31 -3.66 11.03
C GLU A 147 4.24 -2.45 10.89
N HIS A 148 3.67 -1.25 10.74
CA HIS A 148 4.39 -0.02 10.48
C HIS A 148 4.99 0.54 11.78
N GLU A 149 6.05 1.33 11.65
CA GLU A 149 6.65 2.01 12.78
C GLU A 149 5.82 3.23 13.21
N TRP A 150 5.98 3.63 14.47
CA TRP A 150 5.27 4.75 15.08
C TRP A 150 5.28 6.08 14.27
N PRO A 151 6.33 6.46 13.48
CA PRO A 151 6.27 7.68 12.68
C PRO A 151 5.25 7.58 11.54
N ILE A 152 5.09 6.38 10.97
CA ILE A 152 4.14 6.11 9.90
C ILE A 152 2.72 6.10 10.47
N ASP A 153 2.52 5.55 11.66
CA ASP A 153 1.22 5.55 12.35
C ASP A 153 0.71 6.97 12.62
N ILE A 154 1.60 7.87 13.03
CA ILE A 154 1.26 9.30 13.22
C ILE A 154 0.86 9.92 11.88
N LEU A 155 1.62 9.64 10.81
CA LEU A 155 1.33 10.17 9.49
C LEU A 155 -0.01 9.66 8.95
N ILE A 156 -0.34 8.38 9.17
CA ILE A 156 -1.65 7.80 8.85
C ILE A 156 -2.76 8.54 9.61
N THR A 157 -2.57 8.75 10.91
CA THR A 157 -3.54 9.45 11.75
C THR A 157 -3.80 10.86 11.24
N VAL A 158 -2.75 11.61 10.91
CA VAL A 158 -2.86 12.97 10.34
C VAL A 158 -3.60 12.92 8.99
N SER A 159 -3.28 11.98 8.11
CA SER A 159 -3.94 11.81 6.82
C SER A 159 -5.45 11.57 6.97
N TRP A 160 -5.84 10.69 7.90
CA TRP A 160 -7.25 10.41 8.20
C TRP A 160 -7.99 11.60 8.79
N VAL A 161 -7.35 12.41 9.63
CA VAL A 161 -7.93 13.66 10.14
C VAL A 161 -8.17 14.65 9.00
N VAL A 162 -7.20 14.82 8.10
CA VAL A 162 -7.32 15.68 6.91
C VAL A 162 -8.47 15.22 6.02
N PHE A 163 -8.58 13.91 5.76
CA PHE A 163 -9.71 13.32 5.04
C PHE A 163 -11.04 13.57 5.75
N GLY A 164 -11.08 13.36 7.07
CA GLY A 164 -12.28 13.56 7.89
C GLY A 164 -12.77 15.00 7.84
N ILE A 165 -11.89 15.99 8.02
CA ILE A 165 -12.24 17.41 7.92
C ILE A 165 -12.82 17.73 6.54
N ASN A 166 -12.22 17.21 5.48
CA ASN A 166 -12.69 17.45 4.12
C ASN A 166 -14.04 16.80 3.84
N MET A 167 -14.25 15.57 4.34
CA MET A 167 -15.52 14.85 4.25
C MET A 167 -16.63 15.57 5.03
N PHE A 168 -16.40 15.90 6.30
CA PHE A 168 -17.38 16.60 7.13
C PHE A 168 -17.66 18.02 6.67
N GLY A 169 -16.67 18.73 6.10
CA GLY A 169 -16.91 20.05 5.52
C GLY A 169 -17.69 20.01 4.20
N THR A 170 -17.76 18.85 3.53
CA THR A 170 -18.51 18.68 2.28
C THR A 170 -19.97 18.32 2.54
N ILE A 171 -20.27 17.63 3.66
CA ILE A 171 -21.62 17.30 4.14
C ILE A 171 -22.29 18.55 4.71
#